data_AF-A0A2Z4MMZ7-F1
#
_entry.id   AF-A0A2Z4MMZ7-F1
#
_cell.length_a   1.000
_cell.length_b   1.000
_cell.length_c   1.000
_cell.angle_alpha   90.00
_cell.angle_beta   90.00
_cell.angle_gamma   90.00
#
_symmetry.space_group_name_H-M   'P 1'
#
loop_
_entity.id
_entity.type
_entity.pdbx_description
1 polymer ?
#
loop_
_entity_poly.entity_id
_entity_poly.type
_entity_poly.pdbx_seq_one_letter_code
_entity_poly.pdbx_strand_id
1 'polypeptide(L)' 'MTVAYLEEGTFIAFIAFTIFFFVAYKLDQISFVSFIVSVAVSACVHAAFYVLIVKYWPFF' A
#
# COMPACT_ATOMS: atom_id res chain seq x y z
N MET A 1 21.31 -3.80 2.24
CA MET A 1 20.47 -5.02 2.40
C MET A 1 19.15 -4.66 3.07
N THR A 2 19.16 -3.96 4.19
CA THR A 2 17.98 -3.49 4.94
C THR A 2 16.97 -2.67 4.12
N VAL A 3 17.44 -1.69 3.33
CA VAL A 3 16.57 -0.90 2.41
C VAL A 3 15.84 -1.75 1.36
N ALA A 4 16.47 -2.80 0.84
CA ALA A 4 15.83 -3.68 -0.15
C ALA A 4 14.68 -4.50 0.46
N TYR A 5 14.85 -4.98 1.70
CA TYR A 5 13.78 -5.66 2.44
C TYR A 5 12.62 -4.71 2.79
N LEU A 6 12.91 -3.43 3.04
CA LEU A 6 11.89 -2.40 3.26
C LEU A 6 11.07 -2.14 1.99
N GLU A 7 11.73 -2.02 0.83
CA GLU A 7 11.07 -1.85 -0.47
C GLU A 7 10.18 -3.05 -0.80
N GLU A 8 10.70 -4.27 -0.66
CA GLU A 8 9.96 -5.51 -0.89
C GLU A 8 8.76 -5.63 0.05
N GLY A 9 8.94 -5.37 1.36
CA GLY A 9 7.87 -5.44 2.34
C GLY A 9 6.77 -4.41 2.09
N THR A 10 7.14 -3.18 1.73
CA THR A 10 6.19 -2.11 1.39
C THR A 10 5.42 -2.45 0.11
N PHE A 11 6.09 -3.04 -0.89
CA PHE A 11 5.45 -3.48 -2.13
C PHE A 11 4.48 -4.65 -1.92
N ILE A 12 4.88 -5.65 -1.13
CA ILE A 12 4.02 -6.80 -0.78
C ILE A 12 2.77 -6.32 -0.04
N ALA A 13 2.92 -5.40 0.92
CA ALA A 13 1.78 -4.81 1.63
C ALA A 13 0.81 -4.09 0.67
N PHE A 14 1.34 -3.31 -0.29
CA PHE A 14 0.52 -2.63 -1.28
C PHE A 14 -0.26 -3.62 -2.16
N ILE A 15 0.37 -4.71 -2.60
CA ILE A 15 -0.31 -5.78 -3.35
C ILE A 15 -1.43 -6.41 -2.50
N ALA A 16 -1.16 -6.73 -1.24
CA ALA A 16 -2.14 -7.35 -0.36
C ALA A 16 -3.39 -6.48 -0.18
N PHE A 17 -3.21 -5.17 0.06
CA PHE A 17 -4.34 -4.22 0.14
C PHE A 17 -5.08 -4.07 -1.18
N THR A 18 -4.37 -4.04 -2.31
CA THR A 18 -5.00 -3.97 -3.63
C THR A 18 -5.88 -5.18 -3.90
N ILE A 19 -5.41 -6.39 -3.59
CA ILE A 19 -6.19 -7.63 -3.70
C ILE A 19 -7.40 -7.57 -2.77
N PHE A 20 -7.23 -7.10 -1.53
CA PHE A 20 -8.33 -6.95 -0.57
C PHE A 20 -9.44 -6.04 -1.10
N PHE A 21 -9.10 -4.85 -1.62
CA PHE A 21 -10.10 -3.95 -2.20
C PHE A 21 -10.75 -4.51 -3.46
N PHE A 22 -9.99 -5.25 -4.27
CA PHE A 22 -10.53 -5.92 -5.45
C PHE A 22 -11.55 -7.00 -5.06
N VAL A 23 -11.25 -7.79 -4.04
CA VAL A 23 -12.18 -8.78 -3.48
C VAL A 23 -13.41 -8.09 -2.91
N ALA A 24 -13.25 -7.01 -2.14
CA ALA A 24 -14.38 -6.24 -1.60
C ALA A 24 -15.29 -5.68 -2.71
N TYR A 25 -14.70 -5.19 -3.81
CA TYR A 25 -15.45 -4.75 -4.98
C TYR A 25 -16.18 -5.91 -5.67
N LYS A 26 -15.53 -7.08 -5.82
CA LYS A 26 -16.16 -8.27 -6.42
C LYS A 26 -17.28 -8.88 -5.58
N LEU A 27 -17.25 -8.67 -4.27
CA LEU A 27 -18.31 -9.05 -3.33
C LEU A 27 -19.40 -7.97 -3.19
N ASP A 28 -19.37 -6.93 -4.05
CA ASP A 28 -20.32 -5.82 -4.08
C ASP A 28 -20.43 -5.06 -2.73
N GLN A 29 -19.37 -5.14 -1.90
CA GLN A 29 -19.30 -4.49 -0.59
C GLN A 29 -18.98 -2.99 -0.70
N ILE A 30 -18.32 -2.60 -1.80
CA ILE A 30 -17.91 -1.22 -2.07
C ILE A 30 -18.19 -0.87 -3.54
N SER A 31 -18.53 0.39 -3.81
CA SER A 31 -18.73 0.88 -5.18
C SER A 31 -17.41 1.00 -5.96
N PHE A 32 -17.49 1.04 -7.30
CA PHE A 32 -16.33 1.25 -8.16
C PHE A 32 -15.54 2.51 -7.79
N VAL A 33 -16.23 3.62 -7.49
CA VAL A 33 -15.59 4.87 -7.06
C VAL A 33 -14.83 4.66 -5.75
N SER A 34 -15.44 3.98 -4.78
CA SER A 34 -14.80 3.67 -3.49
C SER A 34 -13.59 2.77 -3.65
N PHE A 35 -13.63 1.81 -4.58
CA PHE A 35 -12.48 0.98 -4.94
C PHE A 35 -11.32 1.83 -5.47
N ILE A 36 -11.56 2.71 -6.45
CA ILE A 36 -10.52 3.57 -7.02
C ILE A 36 -9.93 4.49 -5.95
N VAL A 37 -10.76 5.12 -5.12
CA VAL A 37 -10.27 5.98 -4.03
C VAL A 37 -9.44 5.18 -3.02
N SER A 38 -9.88 3.98 -2.64
CA SER A 38 -9.16 3.13 -1.68
C SER A 38 -7.78 2.72 -2.21
N VAL A 39 -7.68 2.38 -3.50
CA VAL A 39 -6.41 2.06 -4.17
C VAL A 39 -5.50 3.30 -4.21
N ALA A 40 -6.03 4.46 -4.60
CA ALA A 40 -5.25 5.70 -4.67
C ALA A 40 -4.73 6.15 -3.30
N VAL A 41 -5.58 6.13 -2.28
CA VAL A 41 -5.20 6.46 -0.89
C VAL A 41 -4.15 5.48 -0.40
N SER A 42 -4.32 4.18 -0.65
CA SER A 42 -3.34 3.17 -0.23
C SER A 42 -1.98 3.37 -0.89
N ALA A 43 -1.93 3.70 -2.18
CA ALA A 43 -0.68 4.03 -2.86
C ALA A 43 0.01 5.24 -2.21
N CYS A 44 -0.75 6.30 -1.90
CA CYS A 44 -0.23 7.49 -1.24
C CYS A 44 0.32 7.19 0.16
N VAL A 45 -0.38 6.37 0.94
CA VAL A 45 0.06 5.97 2.30
C VAL A 45 1.34 5.15 2.25
N HIS A 46 1.48 4.21 1.30
CA HIS A 46 2.71 3.42 1.15
C HIS A 46 3.89 4.29 0.71
N ALA A 47 3.68 5.21 -0.23
CA ALA A 47 4.72 6.17 -0.64
C ALA A 47 5.14 7.09 0.52
N ALA A 48 4.18 7.61 1.29
CA ALA A 48 4.46 8.43 2.46
C ALA A 48 5.21 7.64 3.54
N PHE A 49 4.78 6.40 3.81
CA PHE A 49 5.45 5.50 4.75
C PHE A 49 6.90 5.26 4.35
N TYR A 50 7.15 4.92 3.08
CA TYR A 50 8.50 4.71 2.57
C TYR A 50 9.40 5.95 2.76
N VAL A 51 8.90 7.12 2.38
CA VAL A 51 9.64 8.39 2.55
C VAL A 51 9.94 8.68 4.03
N LEU A 52 8.98 8.43 4.92
CA LEU A 52 9.16 8.64 6.36
C LEU A 52 10.20 7.68 6.95
N ILE A 53 10.17 6.40 6.58
CA ILE A 53 11.15 5.41 7.08
C ILE A 53 12.55 5.76 6.56
N VAL A 54 12.71 6.05 5.27
CA VAL A 54 14.02 6.42 4.71
C VAL A 54 14.59 7.67 5.40
N LYS A 55 13.73 8.64 5.75
CA LYS A 55 14.15 9.89 6.39
C LYS A 55 14.47 9.76 7.88
N TYR A 56 13.63 9.05 8.64
CA TYR A 56 13.71 9.02 10.10
C TYR A 56 14.36 7.74 10.65
N TRP A 57 14.41 6.67 9.87
CA TRP A 57 15.01 5.37 10.21
C TRP A 57 15.96 4.87 9.11
N PRO A 58 17.02 5.64 8.76
CA PRO A 58 17.93 5.28 7.67
C PRO A 58 18.78 4.02 7.92
N PHE A 59 18.74 3.47 9.14
CA PHE A 59 19.48 2.26 9.52
C PHE A 59 18.60 0.99 9.56
N PHE A 60 17.32 1.12 9.21
CA PHE A 60 16.40 0.00 8.99
C PHE A 60 16.40 -0.46 7.53
#